data_AF-A0A7X7ACB2-F1
#
_entry.id   AF-A0A7X7ACB2-F1
#
_cell.length_a   1.000
_cell.length_b   1.000
_cell.length_c   1.000
_cell.angle_alpha   90.00
_cell.angle_beta   90.00
_cell.angle_gamma   90.00
#
_symmetry.space_group_name_H-M   'P 1'
#
loop_
_entity.id
_entity.type
_entity.pdbx_description
1 polymer ?
#
loop_
_entity_poly.entity_id
_entity_poly.type
_entity_poly.pdbx_seq_one_letter_code
_entity_poly.pdbx_strand_id
1 'polypeptide(L)'
;ISAIAIAIHNLPEGLAIFTAGLKDITLALPIAAAVIIHNIPLSIAISVPIYYSTGSKKKAFLYTLLVGLCQPLGAIIGYLIFSRFFTDTLFGFLFSIVAGIMIFVSLDELLPASQKYEDHHLSVYGAIAGMIVMAISLGAFGGHHH
;
A
#
# COMPACT_ATOMS: atom_id res chain seq x y z
N ILE A 1 -5.96 3.15 -14.78
CA ILE A 1 -5.64 3.87 -13.52
C ILE A 1 -4.24 4.43 -13.68
N SER A 2 -4.09 5.73 -13.49
CA SER A 2 -2.84 6.43 -13.70
C SER A 2 -1.83 6.02 -12.63
N ALA A 3 -0.55 5.91 -12.99
CA ALA A 3 0.56 5.75 -12.05
C ALA A 3 0.52 6.78 -10.90
N ILE A 4 -0.14 7.92 -11.14
CA ILE A 4 -0.41 8.99 -10.16
C ILE A 4 -1.34 8.52 -9.03
N ALA A 5 -2.46 7.85 -9.34
CA ALA A 5 -3.38 7.36 -8.32
C ALA A 5 -2.67 6.38 -7.37
N ILE A 6 -1.85 5.50 -7.94
CA ILE A 6 -1.07 4.54 -7.15
C ILE A 6 0.09 5.24 -6.39
N ALA A 7 0.70 6.27 -6.96
CA ALA A 7 1.67 7.11 -6.23
C ALA A 7 1.05 7.77 -4.99
N ILE A 8 -0.19 8.24 -5.10
CA ILE A 8 -0.94 8.82 -3.97
C ILE A 8 -1.30 7.72 -2.95
N HIS A 9 -1.69 6.52 -3.40
CA HIS A 9 -1.95 5.37 -2.53
C HIS A 9 -0.73 4.96 -1.69
N ASN A 10 0.47 5.03 -2.25
CA ASN A 10 1.70 4.65 -1.54
C ASN A 10 2.05 5.60 -0.37
N LEU A 11 1.54 6.84 -0.37
CA LEU A 11 1.82 7.81 0.71
C LEU A 11 1.21 7.36 2.06
N PRO A 12 -0.10 7.05 2.17
CA PRO A 12 -0.68 6.49 3.38
C PRO A 12 -0.02 5.18 3.85
N GLU A 13 0.38 4.28 2.95
CA GLU A 13 1.08 3.04 3.34
C GLU A 13 2.42 3.34 4.03
N GLY A 14 3.17 4.30 3.50
CA GLY A 14 4.40 4.78 4.13
C GLY A 14 4.15 5.35 5.53
N LEU A 15 3.09 6.14 5.67
CA LEU A 15 2.67 6.69 6.96
C LEU A 15 2.26 5.59 7.96
N ALA A 16 1.57 4.53 7.52
CA ALA A 16 1.20 3.40 8.37
C ALA A 16 2.42 2.66 8.93
N ILE A 17 3.39 2.30 8.08
CA ILE A 17 4.63 1.62 8.52
C ILE A 17 5.39 2.51 9.50
N PHE A 18 5.47 3.81 9.21
CA PHE A 18 6.16 4.76 10.07
C PHE A 18 5.51 4.91 11.44
N THR A 19 4.20 5.15 11.47
CA THR A 19 3.46 5.34 12.73
C THR A 19 3.45 4.05 13.56
N ALA A 20 3.40 2.88 12.92
CA ALA A 20 3.62 1.61 13.60
C ALA A 20 5.03 1.51 14.19
N GLY A 21 6.07 1.92 13.46
CA GLY A 21 7.46 1.94 13.93
C GLY A 21 7.71 2.88 15.11
N LEU A 22 7.04 4.03 15.15
CA LEU A 22 7.08 4.91 16.32
C LEU A 22 6.37 4.31 17.54
N LYS A 23 5.31 3.52 17.31
CA LYS A 23 4.53 2.90 18.38
C LYS A 23 5.26 1.71 18.98
N ASP A 24 5.64 0.74 18.16
CA ASP A 24 6.37 -0.45 18.56
C ASP A 24 6.98 -1.14 17.33
N ILE A 25 8.27 -1.46 17.38
CA ILE A 25 8.95 -2.20 16.30
C ILE A 25 8.35 -3.59 16.08
N THR A 26 7.83 -4.23 17.13
CA THR A 26 7.16 -5.54 17.06
C THR A 26 5.84 -5.47 16.29
N LEU A 27 5.18 -4.32 16.27
CA LEU A 27 4.01 -4.04 15.43
C LEU A 27 4.42 -3.69 13.99
N ALA A 28 5.51 -2.94 13.83
CA ALA A 28 5.95 -2.43 12.54
C ALA A 28 6.50 -3.51 11.62
N LEU A 29 7.23 -4.50 12.14
CA LEU A 29 7.84 -5.55 11.34
C LEU A 29 6.79 -6.41 10.59
N PRO A 30 5.72 -6.92 11.24
CA PRO A 30 4.65 -7.62 10.53
C PRO A 30 3.95 -6.78 9.48
N ILE A 31 3.67 -5.51 9.79
CA ILE A 31 3.03 -4.58 8.85
C ILE A 31 3.94 -4.35 7.64
N ALA A 32 5.23 -4.10 7.85
CA ALA A 32 6.20 -3.90 6.78
C ALA A 32 6.30 -5.15 5.88
N ALA A 33 6.35 -6.35 6.46
CA ALA A 33 6.36 -7.60 5.70
C ALA A 33 5.09 -7.78 4.85
N ALA A 34 3.92 -7.50 5.42
CA ALA A 34 2.66 -7.56 4.69
C ALA A 34 2.60 -6.53 3.54
N VAL A 35 3.06 -5.29 3.77
CA VAL A 35 3.12 -4.26 2.73
C VAL A 35 4.09 -4.64 1.61
N ILE A 36 5.23 -5.27 1.92
CA ILE A 36 6.13 -5.80 0.88
C ILE A 36 5.39 -6.79 -0.04
N ILE A 37 4.59 -7.69 0.53
CA ILE A 37 3.79 -8.66 -0.24
C ILE A 37 2.73 -7.95 -1.08
N HIS A 38 2.04 -6.96 -0.51
CA HIS A 38 1.05 -6.12 -1.22
C HIS A 38 1.66 -5.39 -2.43
N ASN A 39 2.90 -4.92 -2.28
CA ASN A 39 3.57 -4.10 -3.29
C ASN A 39 4.04 -4.89 -4.50
N ILE A 40 4.15 -6.22 -4.43
CA ILE A 40 4.55 -7.05 -5.57
C ILE A 40 3.45 -7.00 -6.66
N PRO A 41 2.18 -7.39 -6.39
CA PRO A 41 1.09 -7.21 -7.36
C PRO A 41 0.94 -5.77 -7.85
N LEU A 42 1.07 -4.79 -6.94
CA LEU A 42 0.94 -3.37 -7.27
C LEU A 42 2.00 -2.90 -8.28
N SER A 43 3.25 -3.30 -8.06
CA SER A 43 4.38 -2.97 -8.94
C SER A 43 4.20 -3.59 -10.33
N ILE A 44 3.64 -4.79 -10.42
CA ILE A 44 3.29 -5.43 -11.70
C ILE A 44 2.18 -4.64 -12.40
N ALA A 45 1.13 -4.25 -11.66
CA ALA A 45 0.01 -3.47 -12.19
C ALA A 45 0.41 -2.09 -12.73
N ILE A 46 1.50 -1.49 -12.23
CA ILE A 46 2.06 -0.24 -12.77
C ILE A 46 3.02 -0.50 -13.95
N SER A 47 3.97 -1.42 -13.77
CA SER A 47 5.08 -1.60 -14.71
C SER A 47 4.63 -2.18 -16.06
N VAL A 48 3.66 -3.10 -16.06
CA VAL A 48 3.18 -3.78 -17.26
C VAL A 48 2.50 -2.81 -18.24
N PRO A 49 1.49 -1.99 -17.84
CA PRO A 49 0.90 -1.00 -18.74
C PRO A 49 1.90 0.04 -19.27
N ILE A 50 2.87 0.46 -18.45
CA ILE A 50 3.91 1.41 -18.88
C ILE A 50 4.81 0.77 -19.93
N TYR A 51 5.18 -0.49 -19.77
CA TYR A 51 5.95 -1.22 -20.77
C TYR A 51 5.17 -1.33 -22.08
N TYR A 52 3.91 -1.77 -22.04
CA TYR A 52 3.10 -1.93 -23.25
C TYR A 52 2.77 -0.61 -23.96
N SER A 53 2.70 0.50 -23.24
CA SER A 53 2.47 1.83 -23.84
C SER A 53 3.73 2.51 -24.35
N THR A 54 4.92 2.21 -23.79
CA THR A 54 6.17 2.90 -24.14
C THR A 54 7.18 2.05 -24.91
N GLY A 55 7.01 0.72 -24.91
CA GLY A 55 7.97 -0.24 -25.46
C GLY A 55 9.31 -0.31 -24.71
N SER A 56 9.47 0.40 -23.59
CA SER A 56 10.77 0.58 -22.93
C SER A 56 10.78 0.00 -21.51
N LYS A 57 11.55 -1.07 -21.31
CA LYS A 57 11.79 -1.67 -19.98
C LYS A 57 12.39 -0.67 -18.99
N LYS A 58 13.27 0.23 -19.47
CA LYS A 58 13.88 1.28 -18.64
C LYS A 58 12.84 2.28 -18.14
N LYS A 59 11.91 2.71 -18.99
CA LYS A 59 10.83 3.62 -18.58
C LYS A 59 9.86 2.96 -17.60
N ALA A 60 9.48 1.71 -17.86
CA ALA A 60 8.65 0.92 -16.95
C ALA A 60 9.30 0.82 -15.56
N PHE A 61 10.58 0.45 -15.49
CA PHE A 61 11.32 0.41 -14.24
C PHE A 61 11.38 1.77 -13.55
N LEU A 62 11.78 2.82 -14.26
CA LEU A 62 11.96 4.15 -13.67
C LEU A 62 10.65 4.71 -13.10
N TYR A 63 9.55 4.58 -13.84
CA TYR A 63 8.26 5.09 -13.38
C TYR A 63 7.70 4.26 -12.21
N THR A 64 7.82 2.93 -12.25
CA THR A 64 7.44 2.10 -11.10
C THR A 64 8.30 2.41 -9.88
N LEU A 65 9.61 2.66 -10.05
CA LEU A 65 10.49 3.08 -8.96
C LEU A 65 10.05 4.43 -8.36
N LEU A 66 9.74 5.42 -9.21
CA LEU A 66 9.28 6.74 -8.75
C LEU A 66 7.97 6.63 -7.95
N VAL A 67 7.03 5.79 -8.40
CA VAL A 67 5.80 5.49 -7.65
C VAL A 67 6.12 4.79 -6.32
N GLY A 68 7.06 3.84 -6.31
CA GLY A 68 7.52 3.18 -5.10
C GLY A 68 8.16 4.13 -4.08
N LEU A 69 8.88 5.16 -4.54
CA LEU A 69 9.50 6.18 -3.67
C LEU A 69 8.49 7.07 -2.94
N CYS A 70 7.22 7.09 -3.36
CA CYS A 70 6.17 7.78 -2.61
C CYS A 70 5.96 7.16 -1.21
N GLN A 71 6.25 5.87 -1.02
CA GLN A 71 6.12 5.21 0.27
C GLN A 71 7.14 5.71 1.32
N PRO A 72 8.46 5.68 1.08
CA PRO A 72 9.41 6.28 2.02
C PRO A 72 9.19 7.79 2.17
N LEU A 73 8.70 8.48 1.14
CA LEU A 73 8.31 9.90 1.26
C LEU A 73 7.17 10.08 2.26
N GLY A 74 6.12 9.26 2.21
CA GLY A 74 5.02 9.28 3.18
C GLY A 74 5.50 9.03 4.61
N ALA A 75 6.44 8.08 4.79
CA ALA A 75 7.07 7.82 6.08
C ALA A 75 7.85 9.03 6.62
N ILE A 76 8.68 9.67 5.77
CA ILE A 76 9.46 10.86 6.14
C ILE A 76 8.54 12.03 6.50
N ILE A 77 7.48 12.27 5.71
CA ILE A 77 6.49 13.32 6.02
C ILE A 77 5.84 13.05 7.38
N GLY A 78 5.43 11.80 7.62
CA GLY A 78 4.90 11.38 8.92
C GLY A 78 5.86 11.65 10.07
N TYR A 79 7.15 11.34 9.89
CA TYR A 79 8.19 11.60 10.89
C TYR A 79 8.35 13.09 11.20
N LEU A 80 8.51 13.91 10.18
CA LEU A 80 8.77 15.34 10.35
C LEU A 80 7.60 16.05 11.02
N ILE A 81 6.36 15.61 10.73
CA ILE A 81 5.16 16.25 11.27
C ILE A 81 4.85 15.73 12.67
N PHE A 82 4.84 14.41 12.90
CA PHE A 82 4.19 13.82 14.08
C PHE A 82 5.15 13.32 15.17
N SER A 83 6.43 13.13 14.88
CA SER A 83 7.38 12.50 15.83
C SER A 83 7.51 13.22 17.17
N ARG A 84 7.39 14.55 17.19
CA ARG A 84 7.60 15.38 18.39
C ARG A 84 6.49 15.28 19.43
N PHE A 85 5.27 14.90 19.02
CA PHE A 85 4.08 14.85 19.87
C PHE A 85 3.29 13.56 19.68
N PHE A 86 4.00 12.48 19.34
CA PHE A 86 3.39 11.18 19.10
C PHE A 86 2.78 10.61 20.38
N THR A 87 1.51 10.22 20.30
CA THR A 87 0.73 9.64 21.41
C THR A 87 -0.14 8.50 20.90
N ASP A 88 -0.63 7.65 21.80
CA ASP A 88 -1.52 6.53 21.43
C ASP A 88 -2.82 7.00 20.78
N THR A 89 -3.35 8.14 21.22
CA THR A 89 -4.51 8.79 20.59
C THR A 89 -4.20 9.25 19.17
N LEU A 90 -3.04 9.88 18.96
CA LEU A 90 -2.61 10.29 17.63
C LEU A 90 -2.37 9.09 16.72
N PHE A 91 -1.74 8.03 17.24
CA PHE A 91 -1.54 6.79 16.51
C PHE A 91 -2.88 6.21 16.03
N GLY A 92 -3.86 6.01 16.92
CA GLY A 92 -5.17 5.49 16.55
C GLY A 92 -5.91 6.39 15.54
N PHE A 93 -5.82 7.72 15.71
CA PHE A 93 -6.42 8.67 14.77
C PHE A 93 -5.76 8.59 13.38
N LEU A 94 -4.44 8.64 13.30
CA LEU A 94 -3.71 8.53 12.02
C LEU A 94 -3.96 7.19 11.35
N PHE A 95 -3.90 6.09 12.10
CA PHE A 95 -4.11 4.75 11.57
C PHE A 95 -5.54 4.55 11.05
N SER A 96 -6.55 5.15 11.71
CA SER A 96 -7.94 5.12 11.22
C SER A 96 -8.13 5.95 9.95
N ILE A 97 -7.49 7.11 9.83
CA ILE A 97 -7.47 7.90 8.58
C ILE A 97 -6.83 7.09 7.45
N VAL A 98 -5.66 6.50 7.70
CA VAL A 98 -4.96 5.68 6.69
C VAL A 98 -5.85 4.52 6.26
N ALA A 99 -6.41 3.76 7.21
CA ALA A 99 -7.32 2.66 6.89
C ALA A 99 -8.53 3.12 6.05
N GLY A 100 -9.13 4.25 6.39
CA GLY A 100 -10.25 4.83 5.64
C GLY A 100 -9.87 5.19 4.19
N ILE A 101 -8.72 5.84 3.99
CA ILE A 101 -8.22 6.18 2.66
C ILE A 101 -7.94 4.90 1.85
N MET A 102 -7.32 3.90 2.44
CA MET A 102 -7.00 2.64 1.75
C MET A 102 -8.26 1.87 1.34
N ILE A 103 -9.30 1.86 2.18
CA ILE A 103 -10.60 1.29 1.85
C ILE A 103 -11.24 2.06 0.69
N PHE A 104 -11.26 3.40 0.76
CA PHE A 104 -11.82 4.24 -0.29
C PHE A 104 -11.12 4.02 -1.63
N VAL A 105 -9.79 4.10 -1.68
CA VAL A 105 -9.02 3.88 -2.91
C VAL A 105 -9.25 2.47 -3.46
N SER A 106 -9.30 1.45 -2.59
CA SER A 106 -9.54 0.07 -3.02
C SER A 106 -10.92 -0.13 -3.65
N LEU A 107 -11.96 0.43 -3.04
CA LEU A 107 -13.35 0.21 -3.46
C LEU A 107 -13.80 1.15 -4.58
N ASP A 108 -13.38 2.41 -4.56
CA ASP A 108 -13.87 3.46 -5.48
C ASP A 108 -12.96 3.62 -6.70
N GLU A 109 -11.67 3.31 -6.58
CA GLU A 109 -10.72 3.45 -7.69
C GLU A 109 -10.23 2.11 -8.25
N LEU A 110 -9.67 1.25 -7.40
CA LEU A 110 -8.98 0.03 -7.86
C LEU A 110 -9.96 -1.05 -8.35
N LEU A 111 -11.01 -1.35 -7.58
CA LEU A 111 -12.00 -2.36 -7.93
C LEU A 111 -12.83 -2.00 -9.19
N PRO A 112 -13.37 -0.78 -9.35
CA PRO A 112 -14.13 -0.44 -10.56
C PRO A 112 -13.24 -0.43 -11.81
N ALA A 113 -11.98 -0.05 -11.65
CA ALA A 113 -11.06 -0.07 -12.75
C ALA A 113 -10.60 -1.47 -13.15
N SER A 114 -10.45 -2.42 -12.23
CA SER A 114 -10.18 -3.82 -12.62
C SER A 114 -11.35 -4.40 -13.43
N GLN A 115 -12.58 -4.13 -13.00
CA GLN A 115 -13.81 -4.53 -13.72
C GLN A 115 -13.98 -3.87 -15.09
N LYS A 116 -13.26 -2.78 -15.37
CA LYS A 116 -13.27 -2.14 -16.70
C LYS A 116 -12.44 -2.93 -17.73
N TYR A 117 -11.43 -3.66 -17.28
CA TYR A 117 -10.49 -4.37 -18.16
C TYR A 117 -10.67 -5.90 -18.13
N GLU A 118 -11.31 -6.44 -17.09
CA GLU A 118 -11.53 -7.86 -16.87
C GLU A 118 -12.99 -8.16 -16.51
N ASP A 119 -13.36 -9.45 -16.50
CA ASP A 119 -14.69 -9.89 -16.05
C ASP A 119 -14.98 -9.47 -14.60
N HIS A 120 -16.25 -9.13 -14.32
CA HIS A 120 -16.69 -8.66 -13.00
C HIS A 120 -16.43 -9.72 -11.92
N HIS A 121 -16.76 -10.99 -12.16
CA HIS A 121 -16.57 -12.05 -11.19
C HIS A 121 -15.08 -12.32 -10.96
N LEU A 122 -14.27 -12.31 -12.01
CA LEU A 122 -12.82 -12.48 -11.88
C LEU A 122 -12.18 -11.37 -11.04
N SER A 123 -12.62 -10.12 -11.24
CA SER A 123 -12.18 -8.96 -10.46
C SER A 123 -12.54 -9.10 -8.98
N VAL A 124 -13.76 -9.56 -8.67
CA VAL A 124 -14.20 -9.83 -7.29
C VAL A 124 -13.43 -10.99 -6.67
N TYR A 125 -13.22 -12.10 -7.39
CA TYR A 125 -12.43 -13.22 -6.89
C TYR A 125 -10.97 -12.83 -6.63
N GLY A 126 -10.38 -12.02 -7.51
CA GLY A 126 -9.04 -11.46 -7.31
C GLY A 126 -8.96 -10.59 -6.05
N ALA A 127 -9.95 -9.73 -5.81
CA ALA A 127 -10.03 -8.91 -4.61
C ALA A 127 -10.15 -9.75 -3.33
N ILE A 128 -11.03 -10.76 -3.32
CA ILE A 128 -11.21 -11.67 -2.18
C ILE A 128 -9.93 -12.48 -1.93
N ALA A 129 -9.31 -13.03 -2.97
CA ALA A 129 -8.05 -13.75 -2.85
C ALA A 129 -6.94 -12.84 -2.30
N GLY A 130 -6.85 -11.59 -2.78
CA GLY A 130 -5.93 -10.59 -2.26
C GLY A 130 -6.14 -10.32 -0.77
N MET A 131 -7.39 -10.13 -0.33
CA MET A 131 -7.71 -9.96 1.09
C MET A 131 -7.28 -11.17 1.94
N ILE A 132 -7.48 -12.39 1.45
CA ILE A 132 -7.04 -13.62 2.12
C ILE A 132 -5.51 -13.67 2.23
N VAL A 133 -4.78 -13.39 1.15
CA VAL A 133 -3.31 -13.33 1.14
C VAL A 133 -2.81 -12.32 2.17
N MET A 134 -3.42 -11.14 2.23
CA MET A 134 -3.05 -10.12 3.20
C MET A 134 -3.34 -10.56 4.64
N ALA A 135 -4.51 -11.15 4.90
CA ALA A 135 -4.86 -11.66 6.23
C ALA A 135 -3.90 -12.76 6.71
N ILE A 136 -3.55 -13.71 5.83
CA ILE A 136 -2.58 -14.77 6.13
C ILE A 136 -1.20 -14.17 6.38
N SER A 137 -0.76 -13.21 5.55
CA SER A 137 0.54 -12.56 5.71
C SER A 137 0.66 -11.86 7.07
N LEU A 138 -0.34 -11.03 7.41
CA LEU A 138 -0.39 -10.35 8.71
C LEU A 138 -0.42 -11.33 9.88
N GLY A 139 -1.20 -12.42 9.79
CA GLY A 139 -1.24 -13.44 10.83
C GLY A 139 0.07 -14.22 10.98
N ALA A 140 0.71 -14.58 9.87
CA ALA A 140 1.97 -15.32 9.86
C ALA A 140 3.13 -14.50 10.43
N PHE A 141 3.20 -13.20 10.10
CA PHE A 141 4.26 -12.33 10.63
C PHE A 141 3.93 -11.73 11.99
N GLY A 142 2.66 -11.57 12.35
CA GLY A 142 2.21 -10.96 13.61
C GLY A 142 2.00 -11.94 14.78
N GLY A 143 1.86 -13.24 14.51
CA GLY A 143 1.48 -14.27 15.49
C GLY A 143 2.54 -14.66 16.54
N HIS A 144 3.66 -13.95 16.63
CA HIS A 144 4.74 -14.26 17.60
C HIS A 144 4.70 -13.42 18.89
N HIS A 145 3.60 -12.71 19.17
CA HIS A 145 3.49 -11.78 20.30
C HIS A 145 2.29 -12.07 21.22
N HIS A 146 2.25 -13.28 21.77
CA HIS A 146 1.53 -13.58 23.02
C HIS A 146 2.54 -13.79 24.14
#